data_AF-A0A2E0XHV5-F1
#
_entry.id   AF-A0A2E0XHV5-F1
#
_cell.length_a   1.000
_cell.length_b   1.000
_cell.length_c   1.000
_cell.angle_alpha   90.00
_cell.angle_beta   90.00
_cell.angle_gamma   90.00
#
_symmetry.space_group_name_H-M   'P 1'
#
loop_
_entity.id
_entity.type
_entity.pdbx_description
1 polymer ?
#
loop_
_entity_poly.entity_id
_entity_poly.type
_entity_poly.pdbx_seq_one_letter_code
_entity_poly.pdbx_strand_id
1 'polypeptide(L)'
;MPDTKTLFLNHQAGSHLFCSEIEDWQIHVSAQAGPSERYAAEEFQYWFEVASGNRLPFTNTKTGDGQIQIESAEEFTGVNQSESFQIEVAPDLVKITGQGVRGTLYGVYQFLEDGLGVRFLTADHTHVPNFTQPDGADQTISPRIPCGRFQYQPPFSFRWSYYKECSDRPEFAARLRVNTVTTEAKLGGKTPQNLINHSFHSLLPFSQYGDDHLEFYALVDGERDRNTHGGGPQLCVTNPEVIRIETESVSKGLRIAARQEIDNRFPNGMDRAHSGHCSRPPHSRVTFWRRLARSFTPAKRQPVGSTPWR
;
A
#
# COMPACT_ATOMS: atom_id res chain seq x y z
N MET A 1 6.74 23.63 -6.37
CA MET A 1 6.68 22.20 -6.74
C MET A 1 5.77 22.14 -7.95
N PRO A 2 6.23 21.67 -9.13
CA PRO A 2 5.35 21.66 -10.28
C PRO A 2 4.29 20.57 -10.06
N ASP A 3 3.03 20.96 -10.23
CA ASP A 3 1.84 20.12 -10.13
C ASP A 3 1.99 18.81 -10.92
N THR A 4 2.33 17.73 -10.23
CA THR A 4 2.33 16.37 -10.79
C THR A 4 0.97 15.72 -10.52
N LYS A 5 -0.09 16.43 -10.90
CA LYS A 5 -1.47 15.92 -10.98
C LYS A 5 -1.99 16.14 -12.39
N THR A 6 -1.22 15.76 -13.41
CA THR A 6 -1.80 15.61 -14.74
C THR A 6 -2.57 14.31 -14.70
N LEU A 7 -3.85 14.37 -14.33
CA LEU A 7 -4.80 13.26 -14.50
C LEU A 7 -4.59 12.68 -15.91
N PHE A 8 -4.54 11.36 -16.03
CA PHE A 8 -4.52 10.68 -17.34
C PHE A 8 -5.69 11.15 -18.24
N LEU A 9 -6.76 11.65 -17.61
CA LEU A 9 -8.01 12.16 -18.18
C LEU A 9 -7.92 13.49 -18.95
N ASN A 10 -6.75 13.93 -19.42
CA ASN A 10 -6.70 15.07 -20.34
C ASN A 10 -7.15 14.59 -21.74
N HIS A 11 -8.46 14.40 -21.91
CA HIS A 11 -9.13 14.01 -23.15
C HIS A 11 -8.99 15.03 -24.30
N GLN A 12 -8.22 16.11 -24.14
CA GLN A 12 -8.06 17.14 -25.15
C GLN A 12 -6.70 17.04 -25.88
N ALA A 13 -6.81 16.87 -27.21
CA ALA A 13 -5.78 17.12 -28.22
C ALA A 13 -4.46 16.32 -28.14
N GLY A 14 -4.45 15.15 -27.52
CA GLY A 14 -3.34 14.19 -27.57
C GLY A 14 -3.51 13.14 -28.68
N SER A 15 -2.40 12.54 -29.14
CA SER A 15 -2.44 11.29 -29.91
C SER A 15 -3.08 10.18 -29.08
N HIS A 16 -3.65 9.18 -29.75
CA HIS A 16 -4.23 8.00 -29.12
C HIS A 16 -3.56 6.76 -29.67
N LEU A 17 -3.44 5.73 -28.84
CA LEU A 17 -3.10 4.39 -29.23
C LEU A 17 -4.40 3.58 -29.39
N PHE A 18 -4.65 3.00 -30.56
CA PHE A 18 -5.80 2.14 -30.77
C PHE A 18 -5.43 0.70 -30.45
N CYS A 19 -6.26 -0.02 -29.68
CA CYS A 19 -6.00 -1.42 -29.38
C CYS A 19 -5.93 -2.33 -30.61
N SER A 20 -6.59 -1.97 -31.72
CA SER A 20 -6.49 -2.64 -33.01
C SER A 20 -5.14 -2.46 -33.72
N GLU A 21 -4.34 -1.46 -33.30
CA GLU A 21 -3.01 -1.19 -33.88
C GLU A 21 -1.88 -1.90 -33.13
N ILE A 22 -2.20 -2.60 -32.03
CA ILE A 22 -1.20 -3.23 -31.15
C ILE A 22 -1.43 -4.74 -31.00
N GLU A 23 -2.14 -5.36 -31.94
CA GLU A 23 -2.49 -6.78 -31.92
C GLU A 23 -1.27 -7.71 -32.01
N ASP A 24 -0.21 -7.22 -32.64
CA ASP A 24 1.07 -7.90 -32.82
C ASP A 24 2.10 -7.56 -31.71
N TRP A 25 1.74 -6.67 -30.79
CA TRP A 25 2.62 -6.29 -29.68
C TRP A 25 2.74 -7.41 -28.64
N GLN A 26 3.81 -7.32 -27.85
CA GLN A 26 4.10 -8.28 -26.79
C GLN A 26 4.21 -7.58 -25.45
N ILE A 27 3.83 -8.29 -24.39
CA ILE A 27 3.98 -7.85 -23.01
C ILE A 27 5.34 -8.34 -22.51
N HIS A 28 6.27 -7.41 -22.39
CA HIS A 28 7.59 -7.68 -21.85
C HIS A 28 7.60 -7.64 -20.34
N VAL A 29 8.11 -8.72 -19.76
CA VAL A 29 8.36 -8.89 -18.33
C VAL A 29 9.74 -9.51 -18.17
N SER A 30 10.54 -8.98 -17.26
CA SER A 30 11.88 -9.52 -17.00
C SER A 30 11.82 -10.98 -16.56
N ALA A 31 12.75 -11.82 -17.02
CA ALA A 31 12.90 -13.18 -16.49
C ALA A 31 13.20 -13.19 -14.98
N GLN A 32 13.75 -12.09 -14.45
CA GLN A 32 14.04 -11.87 -13.03
C GLN A 32 12.92 -11.12 -12.29
N ALA A 33 11.78 -10.85 -12.95
CA ALA A 33 10.65 -10.17 -12.33
C ALA A 33 10.19 -10.89 -11.06
N GLY A 34 9.91 -10.12 -10.01
CA GLY A 34 9.36 -10.65 -8.77
C GLY A 34 7.92 -11.16 -8.92
N PRO A 35 7.38 -11.87 -7.91
CA PRO A 35 6.05 -12.47 -8.01
C PRO A 35 4.94 -11.46 -8.33
N SER A 36 4.95 -10.27 -7.71
CA SER A 36 3.93 -9.26 -7.97
C SER A 36 4.04 -8.60 -9.33
N GLU A 37 5.24 -8.48 -9.90
CA GLU A 37 5.45 -7.92 -11.23
C GLU A 37 4.96 -8.89 -12.31
N ARG A 38 5.22 -10.19 -12.15
CA ARG A 38 4.68 -11.23 -13.04
C ARG A 38 3.15 -11.25 -12.97
N TYR A 39 2.59 -11.22 -11.77
CA TYR A 39 1.15 -11.18 -11.57
C TYR A 39 0.51 -9.89 -12.13
N ALA A 40 1.20 -8.75 -12.04
CA ALA A 40 0.76 -7.51 -12.69
C ALA A 40 0.64 -7.67 -14.21
N ALA A 41 1.57 -8.38 -14.85
CA ALA A 41 1.50 -8.64 -16.27
C ALA A 41 0.40 -9.62 -16.66
N GLU A 42 0.10 -10.61 -15.81
CA GLU A 42 -1.04 -11.51 -15.97
C GLU A 42 -2.38 -10.75 -15.86
N GLU A 43 -2.54 -9.89 -14.85
CA GLU A 43 -3.73 -9.03 -14.71
C GLU A 43 -3.86 -8.07 -15.90
N PHE A 44 -2.75 -7.48 -16.37
CA PHE A 44 -2.76 -6.66 -17.57
C PHE A 44 -3.27 -7.44 -18.78
N GLN A 45 -2.67 -8.59 -19.09
CA GLN A 45 -3.03 -9.41 -20.24
C GLN A 45 -4.51 -9.80 -20.21
N TYR A 46 -4.97 -10.30 -19.06
CA TYR A 46 -6.35 -10.75 -18.89
C TYR A 46 -7.35 -9.60 -19.11
N TRP A 47 -7.19 -8.48 -18.41
CA TRP A 47 -8.14 -7.37 -18.52
C TRP A 47 -8.04 -6.64 -19.85
N PHE A 48 -6.86 -6.60 -20.45
CA PHE A 48 -6.67 -6.10 -21.81
C PHE A 48 -7.40 -6.99 -22.82
N GLU A 49 -7.29 -8.31 -22.73
CA GLU A 49 -8.04 -9.26 -23.57
C GLU A 49 -9.54 -9.09 -23.41
N VAL A 50 -10.03 -8.98 -22.17
CA VAL A 50 -11.46 -8.77 -21.90
C VAL A 50 -11.97 -7.43 -22.47
N ALA A 51 -11.15 -6.37 -22.41
CA ALA A 51 -11.55 -5.03 -22.87
C ALA A 51 -11.41 -4.83 -24.39
N SER A 52 -10.39 -5.44 -25.01
CA SER A 52 -10.05 -5.22 -26.42
C SER A 52 -10.41 -6.38 -27.33
N GLY A 53 -10.62 -7.58 -26.80
CA GLY A 53 -10.71 -8.83 -27.56
C GLY A 53 -9.37 -9.43 -27.96
N ASN A 54 -8.25 -8.73 -27.69
CA ASN A 54 -6.93 -9.10 -28.18
C ASN A 54 -6.04 -9.63 -27.06
N ARG A 55 -5.56 -10.87 -27.20
CA ARG A 55 -4.67 -11.52 -26.24
C ARG A 55 -3.21 -11.42 -26.65
N LEU A 56 -2.47 -10.51 -26.01
CA LEU A 56 -1.07 -10.25 -26.32
C LEU A 56 -0.13 -11.29 -25.68
N PRO A 57 0.85 -11.86 -26.39
CA PRO A 57 1.79 -12.83 -25.83
C PRO A 57 2.82 -12.18 -24.89
N PHE A 58 3.39 -12.98 -23.98
CA PHE A 58 4.50 -12.55 -23.13
C PHE A 58 5.86 -12.73 -23.81
N THR A 59 6.80 -11.86 -23.47
CA THR A 59 8.20 -11.96 -23.87
C THR A 59 9.14 -11.53 -22.74
N ASN A 60 10.38 -12.03 -22.77
CA ASN A 60 11.46 -11.62 -21.87
C ASN A 60 12.55 -10.81 -22.60
N THR A 61 12.38 -10.57 -23.90
CA THR A 61 13.25 -9.74 -24.72
C THR A 61 12.44 -8.58 -25.29
N LYS A 62 13.06 -7.40 -25.37
CA LYS A 62 12.43 -6.26 -26.04
C LYS A 62 12.52 -6.49 -27.55
N THR A 63 11.39 -6.64 -28.22
CA THR A 63 11.29 -7.05 -29.63
C THR A 63 10.19 -6.28 -30.35
N GLY A 64 10.40 -5.99 -31.63
CA GLY A 64 9.41 -5.32 -32.49
C GLY A 64 9.51 -3.79 -32.45
N ASP A 65 8.68 -3.15 -33.26
CA ASP A 65 8.60 -1.69 -33.38
C ASP A 65 7.72 -1.07 -32.28
N GLY A 66 6.87 -1.87 -31.61
CA GLY A 66 6.03 -1.42 -30.51
C GLY A 66 5.93 -2.45 -29.39
N GLN A 67 5.78 -1.98 -28.14
CA GLN A 67 5.90 -2.87 -26.99
C GLN A 67 5.13 -2.43 -25.74
N ILE A 68 4.64 -3.42 -24.98
CA ILE A 68 4.14 -3.21 -23.62
C ILE A 68 5.23 -3.63 -22.62
N GLN A 69 5.59 -2.76 -21.69
CA GLN A 69 6.65 -2.99 -20.71
C GLN A 69 6.09 -2.84 -19.30
N ILE A 70 6.14 -3.92 -18.53
CA ILE A 70 5.78 -3.92 -17.11
C ILE A 70 7.05 -4.25 -16.36
N GLU A 71 7.62 -3.27 -15.67
CA GLU A 71 8.92 -3.41 -15.03
C GLU A 71 8.99 -2.72 -13.66
N SER A 72 9.66 -3.36 -12.71
CA SER A 72 10.02 -2.71 -11.44
C SER A 72 11.27 -1.85 -11.62
N ALA A 73 11.31 -0.68 -10.99
CA ALA A 73 12.50 0.15 -10.91
C ALA A 73 12.62 0.76 -9.52
N GLU A 74 13.84 0.79 -8.98
CA GLU A 74 14.11 1.37 -7.65
C GLU A 74 13.94 2.89 -7.65
N GLU A 75 14.29 3.55 -8.75
CA GLU A 75 14.16 5.00 -8.89
C GLU A 75 13.72 5.39 -10.31
N PHE A 76 12.84 6.38 -10.39
CA PHE A 76 12.53 7.10 -11.62
C PHE A 76 12.19 8.55 -11.28
N THR A 77 12.45 9.45 -12.23
CA THR A 77 12.46 10.89 -12.00
C THR A 77 11.17 11.40 -11.33
N GLY A 78 11.32 12.09 -10.20
CA GLY A 78 10.23 12.78 -9.50
C GLY A 78 9.49 11.96 -8.44
N VAL A 79 9.87 10.69 -8.22
CA VAL A 79 9.13 9.79 -7.34
C VAL A 79 10.06 8.96 -6.46
N ASN A 80 9.80 8.91 -5.15
CA ASN A 80 10.72 8.32 -4.15
C ASN A 80 10.05 7.53 -3.02
N GLN A 81 8.76 7.21 -3.13
CA GLN A 81 8.06 6.41 -2.12
C GLN A 81 7.73 5.02 -2.63
N SER A 82 7.76 4.03 -1.72
CA SER A 82 7.32 2.66 -2.01
C SER A 82 5.89 2.66 -2.55
N GLU A 83 5.60 1.71 -3.45
CA GLU A 83 4.31 1.56 -4.15
C GLU A 83 3.95 2.71 -5.09
N SER A 84 4.87 3.63 -5.34
CA SER A 84 4.67 4.60 -6.41
C SER A 84 4.83 3.97 -7.78
N PHE A 85 4.24 4.59 -8.80
CA PHE A 85 4.32 4.09 -10.16
C PHE A 85 4.24 5.22 -11.19
N GLN A 86 4.67 4.90 -12.41
CA GLN A 86 4.57 5.74 -13.58
C GLN A 86 3.95 4.92 -14.72
N ILE A 87 3.09 5.57 -15.49
CA ILE A 87 2.52 5.06 -16.73
C ILE A 87 2.94 6.00 -17.84
N GLU A 88 3.44 5.46 -18.93
CA GLU A 88 3.78 6.18 -20.15
C GLU A 88 3.14 5.45 -21.33
N VAL A 89 2.36 6.19 -22.10
CA VAL A 89 1.72 5.70 -23.33
C VAL A 89 2.16 6.60 -24.48
N ALA A 90 2.74 5.98 -25.49
CA ALA A 90 3.18 6.58 -26.74
C ALA A 90 2.73 5.68 -27.91
N PRO A 91 2.82 6.15 -29.17
CA PRO A 91 2.38 5.37 -30.33
C PRO A 91 3.03 3.98 -30.45
N ASP A 92 4.23 3.79 -29.90
CA ASP A 92 5.06 2.59 -29.96
C ASP A 92 5.37 1.99 -28.57
N LEU A 93 4.78 2.54 -27.50
CA LEU A 93 5.12 2.12 -26.14
C LEU A 93 3.95 2.25 -25.17
N VAL A 94 3.67 1.18 -24.43
CA VAL A 94 2.94 1.26 -23.16
C VAL A 94 3.90 0.80 -22.07
N LYS A 95 4.36 1.70 -21.22
CA LYS A 95 5.32 1.41 -20.15
C LYS A 95 4.72 1.70 -18.79
N ILE A 96 4.69 0.69 -17.94
CA ILE A 96 4.25 0.76 -16.55
C ILE A 96 5.44 0.41 -15.66
N THR A 97 5.94 1.40 -14.94
CA THR A 97 7.09 1.27 -14.06
C THR A 97 6.67 1.47 -12.61
N GLY A 98 7.01 0.53 -11.72
CA GLY A 98 6.62 0.58 -10.32
C GLY A 98 7.78 0.49 -9.33
N GLN A 99 7.64 1.12 -8.17
CA GLN A 99 8.56 0.98 -7.04
C GLN A 99 8.07 -0.04 -6.01
N GLY A 100 9.03 -0.77 -5.42
CA GLY A 100 8.77 -1.74 -4.39
C GLY A 100 7.89 -2.90 -4.86
N VAL A 101 7.35 -3.64 -3.89
CA VAL A 101 6.67 -4.92 -4.15
C VAL A 101 5.28 -4.80 -4.76
N ARG A 102 4.66 -3.61 -4.80
CA ARG A 102 3.26 -3.40 -5.26
C ARG A 102 3.10 -2.33 -6.34
N GLY A 103 4.13 -1.53 -6.62
CA GLY A 103 4.01 -0.38 -7.52
C GLY A 103 3.56 -0.77 -8.92
N THR A 104 4.13 -1.84 -9.49
CA THR A 104 3.79 -2.31 -10.85
C THR A 104 2.35 -2.79 -10.94
N LEU A 105 1.89 -3.58 -9.96
CA LEU A 105 0.50 -4.06 -9.88
C LEU A 105 -0.49 -2.90 -9.78
N TYR A 106 -0.22 -1.91 -8.93
CA TYR A 106 -1.08 -0.74 -8.79
C TYR A 106 -1.06 0.17 -10.03
N GLY A 107 0.08 0.24 -10.73
CA GLY A 107 0.19 0.93 -12.01
C GLY A 107 -0.61 0.25 -13.11
N VAL A 108 -0.61 -1.09 -13.17
CA VAL A 108 -1.47 -1.85 -14.09
C VAL A 108 -2.94 -1.56 -13.81
N TYR A 109 -3.38 -1.62 -12.56
CA TYR A 109 -4.77 -1.29 -12.24
C TYR A 109 -5.13 0.16 -12.60
N GLN A 110 -4.23 1.12 -12.38
CA GLN A 110 -4.48 2.51 -12.81
C GLN A 110 -4.58 2.63 -14.33
N PHE A 111 -3.73 1.93 -15.09
CA PHE A 111 -3.81 1.90 -16.55
C PHE A 111 -5.13 1.31 -17.04
N LEU A 112 -5.57 0.19 -16.45
CA LEU A 112 -6.86 -0.44 -16.80
C LEU A 112 -8.03 0.49 -16.48
N GLU A 113 -7.99 1.18 -15.34
CA GLU A 113 -9.00 2.15 -14.93
C GLU A 113 -9.03 3.37 -15.85
N ASP A 114 -7.92 4.06 -16.04
CA ASP A 114 -7.90 5.34 -16.74
C ASP A 114 -7.77 5.21 -18.26
N GLY A 115 -7.01 4.22 -18.72
CA GLY A 115 -6.74 3.99 -20.15
C GLY A 115 -7.84 3.20 -20.85
N LEU A 116 -8.39 2.19 -20.19
CA LEU A 116 -9.43 1.30 -20.77
C LEU A 116 -10.81 1.47 -20.13
N GLY A 117 -10.95 2.29 -19.08
CA GLY A 117 -12.24 2.54 -18.44
C GLY A 117 -12.75 1.39 -17.57
N VAL A 118 -11.92 0.39 -17.24
CA VAL A 118 -12.29 -0.73 -16.37
C VAL A 118 -12.62 -0.23 -14.97
N ARG A 119 -13.66 -0.76 -14.31
CA ARG A 119 -14.01 -0.41 -12.94
C ARG A 119 -14.18 -1.68 -12.10
N PHE A 120 -13.32 -1.85 -11.10
CA PHE A 120 -13.43 -2.90 -10.11
C PHE A 120 -14.42 -2.48 -9.02
N LEU A 121 -15.70 -2.83 -9.17
CA LEU A 121 -16.78 -2.33 -8.32
C LEU A 121 -16.96 -3.17 -7.06
N THR A 122 -16.91 -4.49 -7.20
CA THR A 122 -16.99 -5.48 -6.10
C THR A 122 -16.05 -6.66 -6.41
N ALA A 123 -15.90 -7.60 -5.48
CA ALA A 123 -15.05 -8.77 -5.71
C ALA A 123 -15.61 -9.76 -6.76
N ASP A 124 -16.87 -9.61 -7.14
CA ASP A 124 -17.59 -10.42 -8.12
C ASP A 124 -18.06 -9.62 -9.36
N HIS A 125 -17.98 -8.28 -9.33
CA HIS A 125 -18.39 -7.43 -10.43
C HIS A 125 -17.30 -6.44 -10.83
N THR A 126 -16.77 -6.64 -12.03
CA THR A 126 -15.94 -5.68 -12.74
C THR A 126 -16.72 -5.17 -13.94
N HIS A 127 -16.90 -3.86 -14.03
CA HIS A 127 -17.43 -3.24 -15.23
C HIS A 127 -16.29 -3.04 -16.24
N VAL A 128 -16.48 -3.53 -17.46
CA VAL A 128 -15.59 -3.29 -18.59
C VAL A 128 -16.42 -2.56 -19.64
N PRO A 129 -15.95 -1.41 -20.17
CA PRO A 129 -16.70 -0.70 -21.20
C PRO A 129 -16.94 -1.58 -22.41
N ASN A 130 -18.16 -1.53 -22.95
CA ASN A 130 -18.47 -2.20 -24.19
C ASN A 130 -18.10 -1.26 -25.35
N PHE A 131 -17.17 -1.70 -26.19
CA PHE A 131 -16.73 -0.93 -27.35
C PHE A 131 -17.43 -1.36 -28.66
N THR A 132 -18.52 -2.13 -28.55
CA THR A 132 -19.41 -2.48 -29.67
C THR A 132 -20.42 -1.35 -29.91
N GLN A 133 -20.65 -0.98 -31.18
CA GLN A 133 -21.66 0.04 -31.53
C GLN A 133 -23.07 -0.37 -31.06
N PRO A 134 -23.90 0.58 -30.58
CA PRO A 134 -25.27 0.29 -30.13
C PRO A 134 -26.24 -0.17 -31.22
N ASP A 135 -25.91 -0.04 -32.50
CA ASP A 135 -26.83 -0.16 -33.64
C ASP A 135 -26.67 -1.45 -34.48
N GLY A 136 -25.87 -2.42 -34.02
CA GLY A 136 -25.73 -3.71 -34.70
C GLY A 136 -25.00 -3.64 -36.05
N ALA A 137 -24.34 -2.51 -36.35
CA ALA A 137 -23.32 -2.46 -37.38
C ALA A 137 -22.11 -3.29 -36.92
N ASP A 138 -21.60 -4.14 -37.82
CA ASP A 138 -20.46 -5.06 -37.65
C ASP A 138 -19.11 -4.32 -37.54
N GLN A 139 -19.06 -3.22 -36.79
CA GLN A 139 -17.88 -2.40 -36.57
C GLN A 139 -17.64 -2.24 -35.07
N THR A 140 -16.79 -3.10 -34.52
CA THR A 140 -16.17 -2.91 -33.20
C THR A 140 -15.40 -1.60 -33.23
N ILE A 141 -15.74 -0.64 -32.35
CA ILE A 141 -14.90 0.54 -32.16
C ILE A 141 -13.68 0.04 -31.38
N SER A 142 -12.48 0.11 -31.95
CA SER A 142 -11.29 -0.21 -31.18
C SER A 142 -11.22 0.70 -29.94
N PRO A 143 -11.00 0.16 -28.72
CA PRO A 143 -10.68 0.98 -27.56
C PRO A 143 -9.51 1.91 -27.91
N ARG A 144 -9.62 3.17 -27.49
CA ARG A 144 -8.58 4.19 -27.67
C ARG A 144 -7.98 4.56 -26.33
N ILE A 145 -6.67 4.45 -26.22
CA ILE A 145 -5.92 4.79 -25.01
C ILE A 145 -5.27 6.16 -25.25
N PRO A 146 -5.53 7.18 -24.42
CA PRO A 146 -4.83 8.45 -24.52
C PRO A 146 -3.32 8.29 -24.37
N CYS A 147 -2.53 8.83 -25.30
CA CYS A 147 -1.09 8.92 -25.12
C CYS A 147 -0.76 10.01 -24.09
N GLY A 148 0.28 9.77 -23.28
CA GLY A 148 0.70 10.67 -22.23
C GLY A 148 1.53 9.99 -21.16
N ARG A 149 1.86 10.76 -20.12
CA ARG A 149 2.62 10.28 -18.97
C ARG A 149 1.90 10.64 -17.68
N PHE A 150 1.76 9.66 -16.80
CA PHE A 150 1.16 9.80 -15.48
C PHE A 150 2.09 9.25 -14.41
N GLN A 151 2.12 9.91 -13.27
CA GLN A 151 2.88 9.47 -12.10
C GLN A 151 1.98 9.52 -10.88
N TYR A 152 2.08 8.50 -10.04
CA TYR A 152 1.38 8.42 -8.78
C TYR A 152 2.34 8.09 -7.65
N GLN A 153 2.20 8.85 -6.58
CA GLN A 153 2.88 8.62 -5.32
C GLN A 153 1.82 8.51 -4.22
N PRO A 154 1.76 7.39 -3.46
CA PRO A 154 0.76 7.25 -2.42
C PRO A 154 0.99 8.29 -1.32
N PRO A 155 -0.04 9.06 -0.90
CA PRO A 155 0.11 10.00 0.21
C PRO A 155 0.21 9.30 1.57
N PHE A 156 -0.24 8.04 1.65
CA PHE A 156 -0.22 7.23 2.85
C PHE A 156 0.41 5.87 2.55
N SER A 157 1.39 5.45 3.35
CA SER A 157 2.02 4.13 3.27
C SER A 157 1.13 2.99 3.76
N PHE A 158 0.12 3.29 4.57
CA PHE A 158 -0.84 2.35 5.14
C PHE A 158 -2.25 2.70 4.71
N ARG A 159 -2.94 1.75 4.07
CA ARG A 159 -4.29 1.94 3.55
C ARG A 159 -5.14 0.72 3.89
N TRP A 160 -6.15 0.94 4.75
CA TRP A 160 -7.08 -0.10 5.16
C TRP A 160 -8.51 0.43 5.15
N SER A 161 -9.38 -0.20 4.38
CA SER A 161 -10.80 0.16 4.29
C SER A 161 -11.68 -0.51 5.34
N TYR A 162 -11.17 -1.54 6.03
CA TYR A 162 -11.89 -2.34 7.03
C TYR A 162 -13.18 -3.02 6.53
N TYR A 163 -13.38 -3.13 5.22
CA TYR A 163 -14.47 -3.93 4.66
C TYR A 163 -14.13 -5.42 4.72
N LYS A 164 -15.05 -6.24 5.23
CA LYS A 164 -14.90 -7.69 5.32
C LYS A 164 -14.56 -8.31 3.97
N GLU A 165 -15.15 -7.82 2.89
CA GLU A 165 -14.87 -8.30 1.53
C GLU A 165 -13.39 -8.17 1.16
N CYS A 166 -12.71 -7.10 1.54
CA CYS A 166 -11.25 -6.96 1.31
C CYS A 166 -10.45 -8.01 2.08
N SER A 167 -10.90 -8.41 3.27
CA SER A 167 -10.25 -9.46 4.05
C SER A 167 -10.52 -10.86 3.49
N ASP A 168 -11.74 -11.10 2.99
CA ASP A 168 -12.14 -12.39 2.41
C ASP A 168 -11.63 -12.57 0.97
N ARG A 169 -11.39 -11.47 0.24
CA ARG A 169 -11.00 -11.44 -1.18
C ARG A 169 -9.75 -10.55 -1.40
N PRO A 170 -8.54 -11.10 -1.12
CA PRO A 170 -7.26 -10.41 -1.27
C PRO A 170 -7.01 -9.71 -2.61
N GLU A 171 -7.39 -10.33 -3.73
CA GLU A 171 -7.21 -9.75 -5.07
C GLU A 171 -8.04 -8.46 -5.24
N PHE A 172 -9.26 -8.45 -4.68
CA PHE A 172 -10.10 -7.25 -4.70
C PHE A 172 -9.50 -6.13 -3.86
N ALA A 173 -8.94 -6.46 -2.69
CA ALA A 173 -8.22 -5.49 -1.88
C ALA A 173 -7.04 -4.86 -2.63
N ALA A 174 -6.27 -5.66 -3.40
CA ALA A 174 -5.17 -5.17 -4.21
C ALA A 174 -5.64 -4.20 -5.32
N ARG A 175 -6.78 -4.48 -5.97
CA ARG A 175 -7.41 -3.58 -6.96
C ARG A 175 -7.78 -2.23 -6.35
N LEU A 176 -8.26 -2.23 -5.10
CA LEU A 176 -8.54 -1.01 -4.33
C LEU A 176 -7.28 -0.38 -3.68
N ARG A 177 -6.08 -0.92 -3.95
CA ARG A 177 -4.79 -0.50 -3.38
C ARG A 177 -4.75 -0.57 -1.84
N VAL A 178 -5.55 -1.45 -1.25
CA VAL A 178 -5.58 -1.78 0.19
C VAL A 178 -4.43 -2.73 0.49
N ASN A 179 -3.43 -2.24 1.23
CA ASN A 179 -2.14 -2.92 1.40
C ASN A 179 -1.94 -3.57 2.77
N THR A 180 -3.04 -3.97 3.43
CA THR A 180 -3.02 -4.33 4.86
C THR A 180 -3.54 -5.74 5.16
N VAL A 181 -4.11 -6.42 4.17
CA VAL A 181 -4.85 -7.68 4.36
C VAL A 181 -4.04 -8.92 3.99
N THR A 182 -3.41 -8.93 2.81
CA THR A 182 -2.81 -10.15 2.24
C THR A 182 -1.33 -10.28 2.55
N THR A 183 -0.86 -11.50 2.79
CA THR A 183 0.57 -11.81 2.89
C THR A 183 1.11 -12.44 1.60
N GLU A 184 0.28 -12.62 0.57
CA GLU A 184 0.66 -13.27 -0.67
C GLU A 184 1.65 -12.43 -1.47
N ALA A 185 2.77 -13.04 -1.87
CA ALA A 185 3.82 -12.34 -2.62
C ALA A 185 3.36 -11.84 -4.00
N LYS A 186 2.43 -12.55 -4.66
CA LYS A 186 1.86 -12.13 -5.96
C LYS A 186 1.05 -10.83 -5.87
N LEU A 187 0.49 -10.54 -4.69
CA LEU A 187 -0.23 -9.29 -4.40
C LEU A 187 0.67 -8.26 -3.70
N GLY A 188 1.97 -8.56 -3.64
CA GLY A 188 3.01 -7.77 -3.00
C GLY A 188 2.92 -7.72 -1.47
N GLY A 189 2.17 -8.62 -0.84
CA GLY A 189 2.08 -8.76 0.62
C GLY A 189 1.50 -7.55 1.36
N LYS A 190 1.62 -7.56 2.69
CA LYS A 190 1.08 -6.51 3.57
C LYS A 190 2.14 -5.52 3.99
N THR A 191 1.74 -4.27 4.17
CA THR A 191 2.56 -3.24 4.79
C THR A 191 2.93 -3.67 6.22
N PRO A 192 4.20 -3.53 6.63
CA PRO A 192 4.71 -4.05 7.90
C PRO A 192 4.33 -3.19 9.12
N GLN A 193 3.16 -2.57 9.12
CA GLN A 193 2.68 -1.77 10.25
C GLN A 193 1.97 -2.68 11.26
N ASN A 194 2.61 -2.84 12.42
CA ASN A 194 2.16 -3.69 13.52
C ASN A 194 1.58 -2.83 14.67
N LEU A 195 0.96 -3.49 15.66
CA LEU A 195 0.38 -2.86 16.86
C LEU A 195 -0.71 -1.81 16.60
N ILE A 196 -1.44 -1.97 15.49
CA ILE A 196 -2.64 -1.16 15.20
C ILE A 196 -3.85 -1.70 15.97
N ASN A 197 -4.70 -0.79 16.48
CA ASN A 197 -5.94 -1.09 17.21
C ASN A 197 -5.75 -1.85 18.54
N HIS A 198 -6.50 -2.95 18.75
CA HIS A 198 -6.64 -3.69 20.01
C HIS A 198 -5.36 -4.46 20.39
N SER A 199 -4.27 -3.75 20.65
CA SER A 199 -2.93 -4.31 20.87
C SER A 199 -2.61 -4.59 22.35
N PHE A 200 -3.48 -4.20 23.29
CA PHE A 200 -3.21 -4.37 24.73
C PHE A 200 -2.94 -5.82 25.12
N HIS A 201 -3.69 -6.77 24.57
CA HIS A 201 -3.45 -8.20 24.81
C HIS A 201 -2.05 -8.67 24.38
N SER A 202 -1.40 -7.98 23.42
CA SER A 202 -0.04 -8.29 22.98
C SER A 202 1.02 -7.62 23.86
N LEU A 203 0.69 -6.51 24.53
CA LEU A 203 1.61 -5.74 25.37
C LEU A 203 1.63 -6.25 26.82
N LEU A 204 0.46 -6.61 27.35
CA LEU A 204 0.30 -7.13 28.71
C LEU A 204 -0.76 -8.26 28.69
N PRO A 205 -0.39 -9.47 28.22
CA PRO A 205 -1.35 -10.55 27.98
C PRO A 205 -2.04 -11.03 29.26
N PHE A 206 -3.37 -11.19 29.22
CA PHE A 206 -4.14 -11.75 30.35
C PHE A 206 -3.67 -13.15 30.73
N SER A 207 -3.26 -13.98 29.77
CA SER A 207 -2.71 -15.30 30.03
C SER A 207 -1.39 -15.29 30.82
N GLN A 208 -0.72 -14.15 30.91
CA GLN A 208 0.55 -14.02 31.64
C GLN A 208 0.38 -13.34 33.00
N TYR A 209 -0.53 -12.36 33.13
CA TYR A 209 -0.67 -11.56 34.35
C TYR A 209 -2.06 -11.66 35.00
N GLY A 210 -3.05 -12.22 34.33
CA GLY A 210 -4.46 -12.22 34.74
C GLY A 210 -4.75 -12.98 36.04
N ASP A 211 -3.97 -14.01 36.36
CA ASP A 211 -4.19 -14.82 37.56
C ASP A 211 -3.63 -14.14 38.82
N ASP A 212 -2.44 -13.54 38.71
CA ASP A 212 -1.72 -12.93 39.85
C ASP A 212 -2.00 -11.42 40.00
N HIS A 213 -2.40 -10.74 38.92
CA HIS A 213 -2.49 -9.28 38.85
C HIS A 213 -3.79 -8.82 38.17
N LEU A 214 -4.94 -9.23 38.69
CA LEU A 214 -6.25 -8.76 38.20
C LEU A 214 -6.38 -7.23 38.25
N GLU A 215 -5.67 -6.55 39.16
CA GLU A 215 -5.62 -5.10 39.27
C GLU A 215 -4.95 -4.40 38.07
N PHE A 216 -4.30 -5.15 37.18
CA PHE A 216 -3.72 -4.63 35.93
C PHE A 216 -4.78 -4.38 34.86
N TYR A 217 -5.97 -4.95 35.01
CA TYR A 217 -7.06 -4.87 34.04
C TYR A 217 -8.16 -3.92 34.49
N ALA A 218 -8.89 -3.38 33.52
CA ALA A 218 -9.92 -2.37 33.73
C ALA A 218 -10.98 -2.83 34.74
N LEU A 219 -11.50 -1.90 35.54
CA LEU A 219 -12.65 -2.14 36.40
C LEU A 219 -13.91 -1.78 35.61
N VAL A 220 -14.78 -2.76 35.37
CA VAL A 220 -16.05 -2.61 34.67
C VAL A 220 -17.16 -3.09 35.61
N ASP A 221 -18.15 -2.24 35.88
CA ASP A 221 -19.27 -2.55 36.77
C ASP A 221 -18.87 -3.07 38.17
N GLY A 222 -17.74 -2.58 38.69
CA GLY A 222 -17.23 -2.95 40.02
C GLY A 222 -16.37 -4.22 40.05
N GLU A 223 -16.19 -4.88 38.91
CA GLU A 223 -15.38 -6.10 38.79
C GLU A 223 -14.22 -5.90 37.79
N ARG A 224 -13.12 -6.64 37.99
CA ARG A 224 -11.99 -6.59 37.06
C ARG A 224 -12.33 -7.35 35.79
N ASP A 225 -12.20 -6.70 34.64
CA ASP A 225 -12.48 -7.28 33.34
C ASP A 225 -11.51 -8.43 33.05
N ARG A 226 -12.08 -9.59 32.74
CA ARG A 226 -11.36 -10.82 32.38
C ARG A 226 -11.62 -11.23 30.93
N ASN A 227 -12.39 -10.43 30.19
CA ASN A 227 -12.80 -10.79 28.84
C ASN A 227 -11.66 -10.58 27.85
N THR A 228 -11.06 -11.70 27.41
CA THR A 228 -10.00 -11.69 26.40
C THR A 228 -10.51 -11.65 24.96
N HIS A 229 -11.83 -11.57 24.74
CA HIS A 229 -12.40 -11.46 23.41
C HIS A 229 -12.08 -10.10 22.77
N GLY A 230 -12.00 -10.05 21.44
CA GLY A 230 -11.83 -8.80 20.69
C GLY A 230 -10.53 -8.04 20.96
N GLY A 231 -9.51 -8.70 21.53
CA GLY A 231 -8.22 -8.10 21.86
C GLY A 231 -8.16 -7.36 23.21
N GLY A 232 -9.15 -7.60 24.08
CA GLY A 232 -9.12 -7.22 25.48
C GLY A 232 -8.42 -8.27 26.38
N PRO A 233 -8.60 -8.16 27.71
CA PRO A 233 -9.29 -7.08 28.41
C PRO A 233 -8.53 -5.75 28.32
N GLN A 234 -9.24 -4.65 28.56
CA GLN A 234 -8.63 -3.32 28.59
C GLN A 234 -7.71 -3.18 29.82
N LEU A 235 -6.65 -2.38 29.72
CA LEU A 235 -5.70 -2.18 30.82
C LEU A 235 -6.18 -1.10 31.80
N CYS A 236 -5.81 -1.26 33.07
CA CYS A 236 -6.02 -0.26 34.11
C CYS A 236 -4.96 0.85 34.00
N VAL A 237 -5.22 1.88 33.19
CA VAL A 237 -4.27 3.00 32.94
C VAL A 237 -4.03 3.91 34.15
N THR A 238 -4.68 3.64 35.29
CA THR A 238 -4.42 4.34 36.56
C THR A 238 -3.40 3.61 37.43
N ASN A 239 -3.08 2.34 37.12
CA ASN A 239 -2.06 1.58 37.81
C ASN A 239 -0.67 1.95 37.24
N PRO A 240 0.23 2.55 38.03
CA PRO A 240 1.54 2.97 37.53
C PRO A 240 2.41 1.80 37.05
N GLU A 241 2.21 0.60 37.60
CA GLU A 241 2.97 -0.59 37.19
C GLU A 241 2.56 -1.08 35.80
N VAL A 242 1.27 -0.99 35.46
CA VAL A 242 0.76 -1.28 34.12
C VAL A 242 1.41 -0.36 33.08
N ILE A 243 1.45 0.95 33.36
CA ILE A 243 2.09 1.93 32.47
C ILE A 243 3.58 1.62 32.27
N ARG A 244 4.28 1.21 33.35
CA ARG A 244 5.70 0.82 33.28
C ARG A 244 5.91 -0.39 32.39
N ILE A 245 5.17 -1.48 32.62
CA ILE A 245 5.27 -2.74 31.87
C ILE A 245 4.90 -2.54 30.40
N GLU A 246 3.82 -1.81 30.13
CA GLU A 246 3.38 -1.49 28.77
C GLU A 246 4.47 -0.69 28.03
N THR A 247 5.03 0.34 28.67
CA THR A 247 6.10 1.17 28.09
C THR A 247 7.33 0.32 27.74
N GLU A 248 7.70 -0.62 28.61
CA GLU A 248 8.83 -1.54 28.38
C GLU A 248 8.55 -2.49 27.21
N SER A 249 7.34 -3.04 27.14
CA SER A 249 6.90 -3.94 26.08
C SER A 249 6.87 -3.26 24.72
N VAL A 250 6.29 -2.06 24.63
CA VAL A 250 6.30 -1.23 23.42
C VAL A 250 7.74 -0.88 23.02
N SER A 251 8.56 -0.43 23.96
CA SER A 251 9.97 -0.09 23.70
C SER A 251 10.77 -1.27 23.17
N LYS A 252 10.54 -2.47 23.73
CA LYS A 252 11.14 -3.71 23.24
C LYS A 252 10.67 -4.03 21.82
N GLY A 253 9.37 -3.95 21.56
CA GLY A 253 8.78 -4.18 20.24
C GLY A 253 9.36 -3.25 19.17
N LEU A 254 9.45 -1.95 19.46
CA LEU A 254 10.03 -0.96 18.54
C LEU A 254 11.51 -1.23 18.23
N ARG A 255 12.30 -1.67 19.21
CA ARG A 255 13.71 -2.05 19.00
C ARG A 255 13.85 -3.26 18.07
N ILE A 256 12.98 -4.26 18.23
CA ILE A 256 12.95 -5.44 17.36
C ILE A 256 12.55 -5.04 15.93
N ALA A 257 11.48 -4.26 15.78
CA ALA A 257 11.02 -3.79 14.48
C ALA A 257 12.09 -2.96 13.75
N ALA A 258 12.74 -2.01 14.45
CA ALA A 258 13.83 -1.23 13.88
C ALA A 258 15.01 -2.11 13.44
N ARG A 259 15.30 -3.20 14.17
CA ARG A 259 16.33 -4.16 13.78
C ARG A 259 15.94 -4.94 12.53
N GLN A 260 14.69 -5.40 12.44
CA GLN A 260 14.18 -6.09 11.26
C GLN A 260 14.18 -5.20 10.02
N GLU A 261 13.84 -3.91 10.17
CA GLU A 261 13.90 -2.95 9.07
C GLU A 261 15.34 -2.76 8.54
N ILE A 262 16.32 -2.66 9.44
CA ILE A 262 17.75 -2.64 9.08
C ILE A 262 18.14 -3.93 8.35
N ASP A 263 17.74 -5.08 8.87
CA ASP A 263 18.11 -6.38 8.30
C ASP A 263 17.46 -6.61 6.91
N ASN A 264 16.21 -6.17 6.73
CA ASN A 264 15.52 -6.21 5.43
C ASN A 264 16.12 -5.24 4.40
N ARG A 265 16.66 -4.10 4.84
CA ARG A 265 17.34 -3.13 3.96
C ARG A 265 18.75 -3.57 3.59
N PHE A 266 19.37 -4.42 4.40
CA PHE A 266 20.74 -4.93 4.21
C PHE A 266 20.80 -6.47 4.35
N PRO A 267 20.15 -7.23 3.44
CA PRO A 267 19.94 -8.67 3.60
C PRO A 267 21.23 -9.51 3.55
N ASN A 268 22.34 -8.97 3.00
CA ASN A 268 23.58 -9.73 2.79
C ASN A 268 24.65 -9.54 3.86
N GLY A 269 24.41 -8.78 4.94
CA GLY A 269 25.32 -8.65 6.09
C GLY A 269 26.73 -8.10 5.79
N MET A 270 27.11 -7.89 4.52
CA MET A 270 28.46 -7.54 4.08
C MET A 270 28.78 -6.05 4.32
N ASP A 271 27.76 -5.20 4.41
CA ASP A 271 27.91 -3.78 4.78
C ASP A 271 27.80 -3.51 6.28
N ARG A 272 27.61 -4.53 7.13
CA ARG A 272 27.68 -4.31 8.60
C ARG A 272 29.09 -3.93 9.06
N ALA A 273 30.12 -4.15 8.24
CA ALA A 273 31.53 -3.96 8.58
C ALA A 273 32.11 -2.59 8.21
N HIS A 274 31.36 -1.67 7.58
CA HIS A 274 31.87 -0.32 7.22
C HIS A 274 31.21 0.85 7.97
N SER A 275 30.30 0.58 8.91
CA SER A 275 29.88 1.56 9.92
C SER A 275 30.73 1.54 11.20
N GLY A 276 31.85 0.81 11.19
CA GLY A 276 32.90 0.93 12.20
C GLY A 276 33.74 2.18 11.91
N HIS A 277 33.64 3.19 12.78
CA HIS A 277 34.48 4.39 12.83
C HIS A 277 34.23 5.43 11.73
N CYS A 278 33.11 6.16 11.84
CA CYS A 278 33.09 7.55 11.40
C CYS A 278 32.74 8.43 12.60
N SER A 279 33.77 9.02 13.20
CA SER A 279 33.69 10.07 14.22
C SER A 279 33.02 11.31 13.62
N ARG A 280 31.68 11.36 13.66
CA ARG A 280 30.90 12.60 13.52
C ARG A 280 30.19 12.89 14.85
N PRO A 281 30.24 14.13 15.37
CA PRO A 281 29.76 14.44 16.70
C PRO A 281 28.22 14.31 16.80
N PRO A 282 27.69 13.98 17.99
CA PRO A 282 26.30 13.55 18.17
C PRO A 282 25.36 14.76 18.29
N HIS A 283 25.18 15.53 17.21
CA HIS A 283 24.19 16.61 17.21
C HIS A 283 23.43 16.64 15.89
N SER A 284 22.28 15.94 15.82
CA SER A 284 21.14 16.38 14.98
C SER A 284 19.90 15.47 14.97
N ARG A 285 19.91 14.23 15.46
CA ARG A 285 18.69 13.38 15.40
C ARG A 285 18.12 12.86 16.73
N VAL A 286 18.90 12.84 17.80
CA VAL A 286 18.40 12.50 19.15
C VAL A 286 17.66 13.68 19.81
N THR A 287 17.90 14.91 19.33
CA THR A 287 17.31 16.13 19.89
C THR A 287 15.84 16.32 19.53
N PHE A 288 15.35 15.76 18.41
CA PHE A 288 13.96 15.93 17.99
C PHE A 288 12.99 15.18 18.91
N TRP A 289 13.27 13.92 19.21
CA TRP A 289 12.44 13.10 20.10
C TRP A 289 12.51 13.54 21.57
N ARG A 290 13.65 14.08 22.03
CA ARG A 290 13.77 14.67 23.38
C ARG A 290 13.04 16.01 23.54
N ARG A 291 12.78 16.75 22.45
CA ARG A 291 12.06 18.04 22.50
C ARG A 291 10.53 17.87 22.54
N LEU A 292 10.00 16.83 21.90
CA LEU A 292 8.57 16.49 21.97
C LEU A 292 8.16 16.00 23.36
N ALA A 293 9.03 15.25 24.06
CA ALA A 293 8.75 14.75 25.40
C ALA A 293 8.78 15.82 26.52
N ARG A 294 9.27 17.04 26.24
CA ARG A 294 9.37 18.14 27.22
C ARG A 294 8.32 19.25 27.06
N SER A 295 7.42 19.16 26.09
CA SER A 295 6.43 20.20 25.80
C SER A 295 5.03 19.95 26.39
N PHE A 296 4.84 18.87 27.16
CA PHE A 296 3.61 18.65 27.93
C PHE A 296 3.78 19.08 29.39
N THR A 297 3.56 20.37 29.66
CA THR A 297 3.21 20.85 31.00
C THR A 297 1.68 20.81 31.14
N PRO A 298 1.12 20.26 32.23
CA PRO A 298 -0.33 20.26 32.41
C PRO A 298 -0.81 21.69 32.72
N ALA A 299 -1.71 22.21 31.89
CA ALA A 299 -2.42 23.45 32.18
C ALA A 299 -3.34 23.22 33.40
N LYS A 300 -3.20 24.07 34.44
CA LYS A 300 -4.13 24.10 35.57
C LYS A 300 -5.53 24.43 35.05
N ARG A 301 -6.48 23.50 35.22
CA ARG A 301 -7.91 23.77 34.99
C ARG A 301 -8.43 24.73 36.07
N GLN A 302 -9.02 25.84 35.66
CA GLN A 302 -9.91 26.61 36.52
C GLN A 302 -11.31 25.98 36.54
N PRO A 303 -12.04 26.03 37.66
CA PRO A 303 -13.37 25.45 37.76
C PRO A 303 -14.38 26.36 37.03
N VAL A 304 -15.05 25.81 36.02
CA VAL A 304 -16.20 26.46 35.36
C VAL A 304 -17.47 25.94 36.05
N GLY A 305 -18.28 26.86 36.56
CA GLY A 305 -19.51 26.58 37.28
C GLY A 305 -20.55 25.84 36.44
N SER A 306 -21.33 25.00 37.12
CA SER A 306 -22.42 24.22 36.58
C SER A 306 -23.63 25.10 36.23
N THR A 307 -24.11 25.03 34.99
CA THR A 307 -25.47 25.46 34.61
C THR A 307 -26.24 24.23 34.16
N PRO A 308 -27.42 23.92 34.72
CA PRO A 308 -28.20 22.75 34.32
C PRO A 308 -28.95 23.01 33.01
N TRP A 309 -28.92 22.02 32.13
CA TRP A 309 -29.67 22.01 30.87
C TRP A 309 -31.17 21.78 31.15
N ARG A 310 -32.01 22.63 30.55
CA ARG A 310 -33.44 22.38 30.34
C ARG A 310 -33.64 21.66 29.01
#